data_AF-J3JBX2-F1
#
_entry.id   AF-J3JBX2-F1
#
_cell.length_a   1.000
_cell.length_b   1.000
_cell.length_c   1.000
_cell.angle_alpha   90.00
_cell.angle_beta   90.00
_cell.angle_gamma   90.00
#
_symmetry.space_group_name_H-M   'P 1'
#
loop_
_entity.id
_entity.type
_entity.pdbx_description
1 polymer ?
#
loop_
_entity_poly.entity_id
_entity_poly.type
_entity_poly.pdbx_seq_one_letter_code
_entity_poly.pdbx_strand_id
1 'polypeptide(L)'
;MESRFSEKARQIIRDLGGKNNIDSVVNCATRIRVIVKEADLLATSKQFKKDGVFYVVRSEKLIQLIIGLDVPLIQEEIRSLLGTTIQFENNLDEYGLTVAGEQARILVECVGDVRNINTVTILGRDLVITVLHPDLVDPYSVLLELDIGVQSVKISGHVVRITIDQAAQIAVEINELAHYYKFFN
;
A
#
# COMPACT_ATOMS: atom_id res chain seq x y z
N MET A 1 -27.16 10.06 -1.87
CA MET A 1 -26.82 8.76 -2.47
C MET A 1 -25.51 8.34 -1.84
N GLU A 2 -25.50 7.27 -1.04
CA GLU A 2 -24.25 6.82 -0.42
C GLU A 2 -23.33 6.28 -1.52
N SER A 3 -22.06 6.70 -1.51
CA SER A 3 -21.06 6.18 -2.45
C SER A 3 -20.72 4.74 -2.05
N ARG A 4 -20.35 3.89 -3.02
CA ARG A 4 -19.86 2.52 -2.73
C ARG A 4 -18.67 2.55 -1.76
N PHE A 5 -17.88 3.62 -1.80
CA PHE A 5 -16.70 3.83 -0.95
C PHE A 5 -17.09 4.14 0.49
N SER A 6 -18.18 4.89 0.70
CA SER A 6 -18.71 5.19 2.04
C SER A 6 -19.19 3.92 2.76
N GLU A 7 -19.87 3.02 2.05
CA GLU A 7 -20.28 1.73 2.61
C GLU A 7 -19.06 0.88 2.99
N LYS A 8 -18.08 0.80 2.10
CA LYS A 8 -16.84 0.05 2.31
C LYS A 8 -16.01 0.62 3.48
N ALA A 9 -15.91 1.94 3.59
CA ALA A 9 -15.27 2.61 4.72
C ALA A 9 -15.95 2.26 6.06
N ARG A 10 -17.28 2.23 6.11
CA ARG A 10 -18.02 1.81 7.31
C ARG A 10 -17.79 0.34 7.65
N GLN A 11 -17.77 -0.54 6.65
CA GLN A 11 -17.44 -1.96 6.84
C GLN A 11 -16.04 -2.11 7.44
N ILE A 12 -15.04 -1.47 6.85
CA ILE A 12 -13.65 -1.49 7.33
C ILE A 12 -13.54 -0.99 8.77
N ILE A 13 -14.16 0.16 9.10
CA ILE A 13 -14.12 0.69 10.47
C ILE A 13 -14.76 -0.30 11.46
N ARG A 14 -15.87 -0.96 11.10
CA ARG A 14 -16.49 -1.98 11.95
C ARG A 14 -15.57 -3.18 12.12
N ASP A 15 -14.97 -3.67 11.04
CA ASP A 15 -14.06 -4.82 11.08
C ASP A 15 -12.77 -4.53 11.87
N LEU A 16 -12.38 -3.26 11.97
CA LEU A 16 -11.27 -2.81 12.82
C LEU A 16 -11.64 -2.68 14.31
N GLY A 17 -12.83 -3.09 14.73
CA GLY A 17 -13.29 -2.97 16.13
C GLY A 17 -13.94 -1.62 16.45
N GLY A 18 -14.31 -0.84 15.43
CA GLY A 18 -14.95 0.46 15.56
C GLY A 18 -13.98 1.63 15.67
N LYS A 19 -14.52 2.86 15.54
CA LYS A 19 -13.75 4.10 15.49
C LYS A 19 -12.79 4.28 16.67
N ASN A 20 -13.22 3.88 17.87
CA ASN A 20 -12.45 4.07 19.10
C ASN A 20 -11.20 3.18 19.17
N ASN A 21 -11.18 2.07 18.42
CA ASN A 21 -10.06 1.16 18.36
C ASN A 21 -8.98 1.61 17.37
N ILE A 22 -9.29 2.58 16.49
CA ILE A 22 -8.33 3.12 15.53
C ILE A 22 -7.49 4.19 16.24
N ASP A 23 -6.18 4.06 16.13
CA ASP A 23 -5.20 4.99 16.70
C ASP A 23 -4.68 5.97 15.64
N SER A 24 -4.17 5.43 14.53
CA SER A 24 -3.74 6.21 13.37
C SER A 24 -3.98 5.46 12.06
N VAL A 25 -4.05 6.21 10.96
CA VAL A 25 -4.16 5.67 9.60
C VAL A 25 -3.04 6.26 8.77
N VAL A 26 -2.34 5.41 8.01
CA VAL A 26 -1.25 5.83 7.12
C VAL A 26 -1.71 5.73 5.67
N ASN A 27 -1.45 6.77 4.88
CA ASN A 27 -1.77 6.78 3.45
C ASN A 27 -0.89 5.80 2.68
N CYS A 28 -1.49 5.13 1.70
CA CYS A 28 -0.83 4.23 0.77
C CYS A 28 -1.78 4.04 -0.44
N ALA A 29 -1.25 3.66 -1.60
CA ALA A 29 -1.97 3.64 -2.87
C ALA A 29 -2.87 2.41 -3.03
N THR A 30 -2.43 1.25 -2.52
CA THR A 30 -3.14 -0.03 -2.67
C THR A 30 -3.55 -0.64 -1.33
N ARG A 31 -3.04 -0.09 -0.21
CA ARG A 31 -3.29 -0.60 1.13
C ARG A 31 -3.77 0.48 2.08
N ILE A 32 -4.63 0.10 3.02
CA ILE A 32 -4.90 0.92 4.20
C ILE A 32 -4.10 0.34 5.34
N ARG A 33 -3.16 1.12 5.86
CA ARG A 33 -2.39 0.80 7.06
C ARG A 33 -3.03 1.48 8.24
N VAL A 34 -3.36 0.69 9.25
CA VAL A 34 -4.03 1.17 10.46
C VAL A 34 -3.25 0.67 11.66
N ILE A 35 -2.93 1.59 12.57
CA ILE A 35 -2.52 1.23 13.93
C ILE A 35 -3.78 1.17 14.78
N VAL A 36 -4.01 0.03 15.44
CA VAL A 36 -5.14 -0.17 16.35
C VAL A 36 -4.69 -0.23 17.80
N LYS A 37 -5.60 0.07 18.72
CA LYS A 37 -5.32 0.05 20.16
C LYS A 37 -5.32 -1.38 20.70
N GLU A 38 -6.31 -2.17 20.29
CA GLU A 38 -6.54 -3.55 20.70
C GLU A 38 -6.75 -4.46 19.48
N ALA A 39 -5.80 -5.37 19.24
CA ALA A 39 -5.83 -6.28 18.10
C ALA A 39 -6.90 -7.38 18.24
N ASP A 40 -7.33 -7.69 19.46
CA ASP A 40 -8.33 -8.74 19.72
C ASP A 40 -9.75 -8.34 19.32
N LEU A 41 -10.00 -7.04 19.10
CA LEU A 41 -11.29 -6.51 18.63
C LEU A 41 -11.46 -6.62 17.11
N LEU A 42 -10.44 -7.08 16.38
CA LEU A 42 -10.45 -7.18 14.94
C LEU A 42 -11.34 -8.33 14.45
N ALA A 43 -12.04 -8.10 13.35
CA ALA A 43 -12.75 -9.15 12.66
C ALA A 43 -11.80 -10.20 12.06
N THR A 44 -12.33 -11.39 11.78
CA THR A 44 -11.56 -12.47 11.16
C THR A 44 -11.10 -12.10 9.74
N SER A 45 -9.99 -12.68 9.26
CA SER A 45 -9.55 -12.47 7.85
C SER A 45 -10.64 -12.82 6.82
N LYS A 46 -11.53 -13.76 7.16
CA LYS A 46 -12.65 -14.14 6.31
C LYS A 46 -13.69 -13.02 6.18
N GLN A 47 -13.92 -12.28 7.27
CA GLN A 47 -14.86 -11.16 7.27
C GLN A 47 -14.33 -9.99 6.42
N PHE A 48 -13.07 -9.59 6.63
CA PHE A 48 -12.41 -8.58 5.79
C PHE A 48 -12.46 -8.94 4.30
N LYS A 49 -12.23 -10.21 3.95
CA LYS A 49 -12.34 -10.69 2.56
C LYS A 49 -13.74 -10.56 1.98
N LYS A 50 -14.76 -10.83 2.79
CA LYS A 50 -16.17 -10.65 2.39
C LYS A 50 -16.50 -9.18 2.12
N ASP A 51 -15.86 -8.28 2.87
CA ASP A 51 -16.07 -6.83 2.77
C ASP A 51 -15.10 -6.17 1.74
N GLY A 52 -14.53 -6.99 0.85
CA GLY A 52 -13.81 -6.53 -0.32
C GLY A 52 -12.34 -6.16 -0.08
N VAL A 53 -11.72 -6.70 0.98
CA VAL A 53 -10.27 -6.65 1.20
C VAL A 53 -9.65 -7.93 0.62
N PHE A 54 -8.72 -7.81 -0.33
CA PHE A 54 -8.08 -8.98 -0.95
C PHE A 54 -7.24 -9.78 0.05
N TYR A 55 -6.47 -9.07 0.88
CA TYR A 55 -5.58 -9.68 1.85
C TYR A 55 -5.40 -8.81 3.10
N VAL A 56 -5.22 -9.47 4.24
CA VAL A 56 -5.03 -8.83 5.54
C VAL A 56 -3.71 -9.31 6.13
N VAL A 57 -2.79 -8.37 6.34
CA VAL A 57 -1.55 -8.60 7.09
C VAL A 57 -1.75 -8.08 8.50
N ARG A 58 -1.41 -8.88 9.51
CA ARG A 58 -1.46 -8.47 10.93
C ARG A 58 -0.08 -8.59 11.54
N SER A 59 0.39 -7.52 12.17
CA SER A 59 1.63 -7.49 12.93
C SER A 59 1.39 -6.72 14.22
N GLU A 60 1.13 -7.45 15.31
CA GLU A 60 0.76 -6.85 16.60
C GLU A 60 -0.43 -5.89 16.47
N LYS A 61 -0.17 -4.58 16.56
CA LYS A 61 -1.16 -3.50 16.44
C LYS A 61 -1.22 -2.87 15.04
N LEU A 62 -0.29 -3.20 14.15
CA LEU A 62 -0.28 -2.73 12.77
C LEU A 62 -1.04 -3.69 11.87
N ILE A 63 -2.11 -3.19 11.26
CA ILE A 63 -2.97 -3.92 10.35
C ILE A 63 -2.86 -3.33 8.95
N GLN A 64 -2.62 -4.18 7.95
CA GLN A 64 -2.56 -3.77 6.54
C GLN A 64 -3.69 -4.44 5.78
N LEU A 65 -4.59 -3.63 5.21
CA LEU A 65 -5.71 -4.07 4.40
C LEU A 65 -5.38 -3.80 2.94
N ILE A 66 -5.17 -4.85 2.15
CA ILE A 66 -4.88 -4.73 0.71
C ILE A 66 -6.20 -4.71 -0.05
N ILE A 67 -6.54 -3.56 -0.63
CA ILE A 67 -7.85 -3.30 -1.25
C ILE A 67 -7.72 -2.98 -2.74
N GLY A 68 -6.57 -2.48 -3.19
CA GLY A 68 -6.34 -2.06 -4.58
C GLY A 68 -6.51 -0.54 -4.75
N LEU A 69 -6.68 -0.09 -5.99
CA LEU A 69 -6.62 1.33 -6.36
C LEU A 69 -7.74 2.22 -5.78
N ASP A 70 -8.78 1.62 -5.21
CA ASP A 70 -9.87 2.37 -4.55
C ASP A 70 -9.45 2.98 -3.20
N VAL A 71 -8.24 2.67 -2.70
CA VAL A 71 -7.80 3.08 -1.36
C VAL A 71 -7.86 4.59 -1.12
N PRO A 72 -7.41 5.49 -2.01
CA PRO A 72 -7.50 6.94 -1.76
C PRO A 72 -8.94 7.39 -1.49
N LEU A 73 -9.90 6.89 -2.28
CA LEU A 73 -11.32 7.21 -2.14
C LEU A 73 -11.91 6.64 -0.84
N ILE A 74 -11.54 5.41 -0.48
CA ILE A 74 -11.97 4.79 0.78
C ILE A 74 -11.35 5.51 1.99
N GLN A 75 -10.10 5.97 1.89
CA GLN A 75 -9.43 6.71 2.95
C GLN A 75 -10.06 8.08 3.18
N GLU A 76 -10.50 8.79 2.14
CA GLU A 76 -11.27 10.02 2.28
C GLU A 76 -12.57 9.79 3.06
N GLU A 77 -13.30 8.72 2.75
CA GLU A 77 -14.52 8.34 3.46
C GLU A 77 -14.22 7.93 4.92
N ILE A 78 -13.14 7.18 5.17
CA ILE A 78 -12.68 6.85 6.53
C ILE A 78 -12.34 8.13 7.30
N ARG A 79 -11.62 9.08 6.68
CA ARG A 79 -11.25 10.37 7.29
C ARG A 79 -12.49 11.18 7.65
N SER A 80 -13.46 11.26 6.75
CA SER A 80 -14.75 11.89 7.00
C SER A 80 -15.50 11.24 8.18
N LEU A 81 -15.47 9.90 8.27
CA LEU A 81 -16.12 9.16 9.34
C LEU A 81 -15.40 9.23 10.69
N LEU A 82 -14.08 9.28 10.72
CA LEU A 82 -13.27 9.35 11.95
C LEU A 82 -13.13 10.77 12.50
N GLY A 83 -13.25 11.79 11.66
CA GLY A 83 -13.07 13.18 12.05
C GLY A 83 -11.61 13.54 12.32
N THR A 84 -11.38 14.70 12.95
CA THR A 84 -10.04 15.30 13.13
C THR A 84 -9.24 14.75 14.31
N THR A 85 -9.79 13.81 15.09
CA THR A 85 -9.15 13.29 16.31
C THR A 85 -8.11 12.20 16.01
N ILE A 86 -8.16 11.60 14.81
CA ILE A 86 -7.24 10.54 14.39
C ILE A 86 -6.13 11.15 13.56
N GLN A 87 -4.88 10.77 13.86
CA GLN A 87 -3.75 11.19 13.07
C GLN A 87 -3.74 10.44 11.73
N PHE A 88 -3.74 11.22 10.64
CA PHE A 88 -3.50 10.71 9.30
C PHE A 88 -2.08 11.08 8.93
N GLU A 89 -1.19 10.09 8.96
CA GLU A 89 0.21 10.29 8.60
C GLU A 89 0.32 10.34 7.07
N ASN A 90 0.61 11.54 6.59
CA ASN A 90 1.04 11.79 5.22
C ASN A 90 2.55 11.61 5.18
N ASN A 91 3.05 10.43 4.82
CA ASN A 91 4.49 10.21 4.83
C ASN A 91 5.23 10.78 3.60
N LEU A 92 4.54 11.26 2.55
CA LEU A 92 5.20 11.51 1.26
C LEU A 92 4.58 12.66 0.42
N ASP A 93 4.13 13.75 1.05
CA ASP A 93 3.57 14.90 0.29
C ASP A 93 4.63 15.62 -0.60
N GLU A 94 5.91 15.30 -0.43
CA GLU A 94 7.05 15.92 -1.13
C GLU A 94 7.70 15.02 -2.20
N TYR A 95 7.45 13.71 -2.20
CA TYR A 95 8.04 12.74 -3.13
C TYR A 95 6.97 12.23 -4.11
N GLY A 96 7.05 12.65 -5.38
CA GLY A 96 5.97 12.46 -6.38
C GLY A 96 5.73 13.66 -7.30
N LEU A 97 6.63 14.65 -7.31
CA LEU A 97 6.57 15.81 -8.19
C LEU A 97 6.70 15.46 -9.68
N THR A 98 7.19 14.25 -9.99
CA THR A 98 7.32 13.72 -11.35
C THR A 98 6.40 12.49 -11.51
N VAL A 99 5.99 12.21 -12.75
CA VAL A 99 5.23 10.98 -13.07
C VAL A 99 6.00 9.73 -12.63
N ALA A 100 7.32 9.69 -12.89
CA ALA A 100 8.16 8.56 -12.50
C ALA A 100 8.28 8.41 -10.98
N GLY A 101 8.36 9.52 -10.23
CA GLY A 101 8.39 9.52 -8.77
C GLY A 101 7.08 8.99 -8.18
N GLU A 102 5.93 9.39 -8.73
CA GLU A 102 4.64 8.86 -8.28
C GLU A 102 4.48 7.36 -8.61
N GLN A 103 4.89 6.94 -9.82
CA GLN A 103 4.94 5.52 -10.18
C GLN A 103 5.86 4.72 -9.24
N ALA A 104 7.04 5.26 -8.93
CA ALA A 104 7.99 4.67 -8.00
C ALA A 104 7.39 4.50 -6.61
N ARG A 105 6.71 5.53 -6.10
CA ARG A 105 6.02 5.50 -4.80
C ARG A 105 4.98 4.38 -4.74
N ILE A 106 4.11 4.31 -5.74
CA ILE A 106 3.06 3.29 -5.82
C ILE A 106 3.70 1.89 -5.87
N LEU A 107 4.77 1.70 -6.65
CA LEU A 107 5.46 0.42 -6.73
C LEU A 107 6.18 0.03 -5.43
N VAL A 108 6.82 0.99 -4.75
CA VAL A 108 7.43 0.80 -3.43
C VAL A 108 6.40 0.33 -2.41
N GLU A 109 5.22 0.94 -2.43
CA GLU A 109 4.10 0.52 -1.60
C GLU A 109 3.61 -0.86 -1.98
N CYS A 110 3.52 -1.20 -3.25
CA CYS A 110 3.10 -2.55 -3.68
C CYS A 110 4.11 -3.63 -3.28
N VAL A 111 5.40 -3.32 -3.14
CA VAL A 111 6.38 -4.29 -2.63
C VAL A 111 6.46 -4.31 -1.10
N GLY A 112 5.56 -3.63 -0.39
CA GLY A 112 5.62 -3.49 1.07
C GLY A 112 5.89 -2.05 1.42
N ASP A 113 7.14 -1.72 1.62
CA ASP A 113 7.64 -0.36 1.71
C ASP A 113 9.14 -0.37 1.35
N VAL A 114 9.77 0.80 1.44
CA VAL A 114 11.17 0.98 1.07
C VAL A 114 12.14 0.08 1.86
N ARG A 115 11.81 -0.29 3.11
CA ARG A 115 12.62 -1.17 3.95
C ARG A 115 12.60 -2.62 3.45
N ASN A 116 11.54 -2.99 2.74
CA ASN A 116 11.44 -4.31 2.16
C ASN A 116 12.32 -4.48 0.89
N ILE A 117 12.86 -3.40 0.34
CA ILE A 117 13.64 -3.42 -0.89
C ILE A 117 15.10 -3.74 -0.58
N ASN A 118 15.59 -4.84 -1.15
CA ASN A 118 17.01 -5.21 -1.11
C ASN A 118 17.79 -4.55 -2.26
N THR A 119 17.34 -4.75 -3.50
CA THR A 119 17.96 -4.18 -4.70
C THR A 119 16.93 -3.80 -5.75
N VAL A 120 17.26 -2.80 -6.58
CA VAL A 120 16.46 -2.38 -7.75
C VAL A 120 17.38 -2.27 -8.94
N THR A 121 17.08 -3.03 -9.98
CA THR A 121 17.89 -3.10 -11.22
C THR A 121 16.99 -3.10 -12.45
N ILE A 122 17.59 -2.91 -13.62
CA ILE A 122 16.89 -2.95 -14.90
C ILE A 122 17.40 -4.11 -15.74
N LEU A 123 16.47 -4.85 -16.35
CA LEU A 123 16.76 -5.85 -17.37
C LEU A 123 15.92 -5.57 -18.62
N GLY A 124 16.52 -4.88 -19.59
CA GLY A 124 15.82 -4.44 -20.79
C GLY A 124 14.74 -3.41 -20.46
N ARG A 125 13.47 -3.79 -20.58
CA ARG A 125 12.31 -2.95 -20.21
C ARG A 125 11.75 -3.27 -18.82
N ASP A 126 12.36 -4.22 -18.12
CA ASP A 126 11.82 -4.70 -16.88
C ASP A 126 12.55 -4.08 -15.70
N LEU A 127 11.76 -3.53 -14.79
CA LEU A 127 12.14 -3.21 -13.44
C LEU A 127 12.23 -4.52 -12.64
N VAL A 128 13.40 -4.79 -12.08
CA VAL A 128 13.67 -6.00 -11.28
C VAL A 128 13.97 -5.56 -9.86
N ILE A 129 13.01 -5.80 -8.96
CA ILE A 129 13.09 -5.49 -7.54
C ILE A 129 13.33 -6.79 -6.78
N THR A 130 14.41 -6.86 -6.01
CA THR A 130 14.60 -7.94 -5.03
C THR A 130 14.11 -7.45 -3.67
N VAL A 131 13.28 -8.24 -3.01
CA VAL A 131 12.67 -7.91 -1.72
C VAL A 131 13.14 -8.83 -0.59
N LEU A 132 13.12 -8.35 0.65
CA LEU A 132 13.47 -9.12 1.83
C LEU A 132 12.34 -10.09 2.25
N HIS A 133 11.10 -9.59 2.24
CA HIS A 133 9.88 -10.28 2.69
C HIS A 133 8.88 -10.36 1.53
N PRO A 134 8.83 -11.49 0.80
CA PRO A 134 7.97 -11.64 -0.37
C PRO A 134 6.48 -11.72 -0.03
N ASP A 135 6.13 -12.07 1.22
CA ASP A 135 4.78 -12.08 1.75
C ASP A 135 4.16 -10.68 1.90
N LEU A 136 4.99 -9.63 1.88
CA LEU A 136 4.56 -8.24 1.87
C LEU A 136 4.34 -7.66 0.47
N VAL A 137 4.61 -8.44 -0.59
CA VAL A 137 4.38 -7.99 -1.97
C VAL A 137 2.90 -8.17 -2.32
N ASP A 138 2.31 -7.15 -2.93
CA ASP A 138 0.93 -7.19 -3.39
C ASP A 138 0.72 -8.31 -4.42
N PRO A 139 -0.48 -8.93 -4.44
CA PRO A 139 -0.79 -9.96 -5.41
C PRO A 139 -0.63 -9.47 -6.85
N TYR A 140 -0.32 -10.40 -7.76
CA TYR A 140 -0.20 -10.13 -9.21
C TYR A 140 -1.38 -9.32 -9.77
N SER A 141 -2.61 -9.65 -9.37
CA SER A 141 -3.81 -8.95 -9.84
C SER A 141 -3.82 -7.48 -9.48
N VAL A 142 -3.41 -7.14 -8.25
CA VAL A 142 -3.35 -5.74 -7.78
C VAL A 142 -2.29 -4.97 -8.55
N LEU A 143 -1.10 -5.55 -8.72
CA LEU A 143 -0.01 -4.93 -9.47
C LEU A 143 -0.34 -4.69 -10.95
N LEU A 144 -1.12 -5.60 -11.57
CA LEU A 144 -1.53 -5.45 -12.97
C LEU A 144 -2.65 -4.43 -13.16
N GLU A 145 -3.52 -4.29 -12.16
CA GLU A 145 -4.61 -3.31 -12.18
C GLU A 145 -4.14 -1.88 -11.93
N LEU A 146 -2.86 -1.66 -11.57
CA LEU A 146 -2.30 -0.34 -11.38
C LEU A 146 -2.39 0.48 -12.67
N ASP A 147 -3.09 1.62 -12.63
CA ASP A 147 -3.21 2.58 -13.73
C ASP A 147 -1.95 3.45 -13.87
N ILE A 148 -0.79 2.78 -13.86
CA ILE A 148 0.53 3.40 -13.87
C ILE A 148 1.41 2.91 -15.03
N GLY A 149 0.83 2.17 -15.98
CA GLY A 149 1.52 1.66 -17.16
C GLY A 149 2.22 0.31 -16.97
N VAL A 150 1.85 -0.47 -15.96
CA VAL A 150 2.32 -1.85 -15.80
C VAL A 150 1.78 -2.72 -16.95
N GLN A 151 2.67 -3.33 -17.71
CA GLN A 151 2.34 -4.19 -18.85
C GLN A 151 2.39 -5.67 -18.48
N SER A 152 3.30 -6.07 -17.58
CA SER A 152 3.40 -7.44 -17.10
C SER A 152 4.10 -7.50 -15.73
N VAL A 153 3.76 -8.53 -14.94
CA VAL A 153 4.32 -8.75 -13.61
C VAL A 153 4.68 -10.22 -13.46
N LYS A 154 5.86 -10.51 -12.90
CA LYS A 154 6.27 -11.85 -12.50
C LYS A 154 6.88 -11.81 -11.12
N ILE A 155 6.26 -12.54 -10.19
CA ILE A 155 6.75 -12.69 -8.81
C ILE A 155 7.34 -14.09 -8.67
N SER A 156 8.59 -14.19 -8.23
CA SER A 156 9.29 -15.46 -8.02
C SER A 156 10.15 -15.39 -6.77
N GLY A 157 9.62 -15.92 -5.67
CA GLY A 157 10.25 -15.80 -4.35
C GLY A 157 10.51 -14.32 -4.02
N HIS A 158 11.77 -13.98 -3.82
CA HIS A 158 12.23 -12.64 -3.49
C HIS A 158 12.31 -11.68 -4.69
N VAL A 159 12.00 -12.11 -5.90
CA VAL A 159 12.16 -11.29 -7.11
C VAL A 159 10.80 -10.88 -7.67
N VAL A 160 10.61 -9.58 -7.81
CA VAL A 160 9.46 -8.95 -8.47
C VAL A 160 9.94 -8.30 -9.76
N ARG A 161 9.54 -8.85 -10.90
CA ARG A 161 9.86 -8.33 -12.23
C ARG A 161 8.64 -7.66 -12.83
N ILE A 162 8.75 -6.40 -13.19
CA ILE A 162 7.65 -5.57 -13.69
C ILE A 162 8.06 -4.97 -15.03
N THR A 163 7.34 -5.30 -16.09
CA THR A 163 7.46 -4.60 -17.37
C THR A 163 6.61 -3.34 -17.29
N ILE A 164 7.22 -2.17 -17.43
CA ILE A 164 6.56 -0.87 -17.30
C ILE A 164 7.27 0.16 -18.17
N ASP A 165 6.52 1.14 -18.68
CA ASP A 165 7.11 2.26 -19.42
C ASP A 165 8.02 3.09 -18.50
N GLN A 166 9.12 3.64 -19.05
CA GLN A 166 10.09 4.43 -18.28
C GLN A 166 10.70 3.69 -17.07
N ALA A 167 10.81 2.35 -17.14
CA ALA A 167 11.36 1.53 -16.05
C ALA A 167 12.69 2.06 -15.49
N ALA A 168 13.58 2.60 -16.34
CA ALA A 168 14.86 3.15 -15.89
C ALA A 168 14.71 4.39 -14.99
N GLN A 169 13.83 5.33 -15.34
CA GLN A 169 13.54 6.51 -14.53
C GLN A 169 12.88 6.11 -13.21
N ILE A 170 11.93 5.19 -13.26
CA ILE A 170 11.28 4.64 -12.07
C ILE A 170 12.31 3.97 -11.15
N ALA A 171 13.26 3.20 -11.70
CA ALA A 171 14.32 2.58 -10.90
C ALA A 171 15.23 3.60 -10.21
N VAL A 172 15.52 4.73 -10.85
CA VAL A 172 16.28 5.82 -10.24
C VAL A 172 15.52 6.37 -9.03
N GLU A 173 14.25 6.73 -9.21
CA GLU A 173 13.39 7.26 -8.16
C GLU A 173 13.25 6.29 -6.97
N ILE A 174 13.06 4.98 -7.22
CA ILE A 174 13.01 3.97 -6.14
C ILE A 174 14.35 3.86 -5.40
N ASN A 175 15.47 3.89 -6.12
CA ASN A 175 16.79 3.83 -5.50
C ASN A 175 17.08 5.08 -4.66
N GLU A 176 16.65 6.25 -5.11
CA GLU A 176 16.77 7.50 -4.33
C GLU A 176 15.93 7.45 -3.05
N LEU A 177 14.68 6.96 -3.12
CA LEU A 177 13.85 6.71 -1.95
C LEU A 177 14.53 5.76 -0.96
N ALA A 178 15.08 4.65 -1.45
CA ALA A 178 15.80 3.68 -0.62
C ALA A 178 17.09 4.24 -0.01
N HIS A 179 17.79 5.10 -0.75
CA HIS A 179 18.95 5.81 -0.25
C HIS A 179 18.55 6.79 0.86
N TYR A 180 17.58 7.67 0.62
CA TYR A 180 17.11 8.64 1.61
C TYR A 180 16.71 7.95 2.93
N TYR A 181 15.94 6.87 2.85
CA TYR A 181 15.53 6.13 4.05
C TYR A 181 16.71 5.62 4.89
N LYS A 182 17.75 5.05 4.25
CA LYS A 182 18.93 4.48 4.93
C LYS A 182 19.84 5.51 5.58
N PHE A 183 19.82 6.76 5.12
CA PHE A 183 20.71 7.81 5.63
C PHE A 183 20.06 8.65 6.73
N PHE A 184 18.73 8.73 6.78
CA PHE A 184 18.01 9.61 7.70
C PHE A 184 17.21 8.88 8.79
N ASN A 185 17.22 7.55 8.84
CA ASN A 185 16.61 6.72 9.88
C ASN A 185 17.56 5.60 10.34
#